data_AF-A0A971KU10-F1
#
_entry.id   AF-A0A971KU10-F1
#
_cell.length_a   1.000
_cell.length_b   1.000
_cell.length_c   1.000
_cell.angle_alpha   90.00
_cell.angle_beta   90.00
_cell.angle_gamma   90.00
#
_symmetry.space_group_name_H-M   'P 1'
#
loop_
_entity.id
_entity.type
_entity.pdbx_description
1 polymer ?
#
loop_
_entity_poly.entity_id
_entity_poly.type
_entity_poly.pdbx_seq_one_letter_code
_entity_poly.pdbx_strand_id
1 'polypeptide(L)'
;MNTKNLLFLIAIIMLSFSFSACGEYGKVDQGRVIAFENDKVTVIEDKNMEPKNPDYSILPPHTYTMPTDPNERGANPKAGLRLKIDVDKKYIKIFNTQTQAIEDLPIEIVDVQKSIGGDHPLVAGKEFPVVDKEKRQVTIYSPRQKMLSTFTVPEEYIDWPEYTWEAGDEVRIYWKEKGVSLRFMNITKTDIFKR
;
A
#
# COMPACT_ATOMS: atom_id res chain seq x y z
N MET A 1 -35.95 -36.28 -39.93
CA MET A 1 -35.82 -35.44 -38.70
C MET A 1 -36.65 -34.19 -38.92
N ASN A 2 -37.65 -33.92 -38.07
CA ASN A 2 -38.62 -32.83 -38.29
C ASN A 2 -37.89 -31.47 -38.29
N THR A 3 -38.11 -30.62 -39.29
CA THR A 3 -37.40 -29.32 -39.44
C THR A 3 -37.58 -28.42 -38.21
N LYS A 4 -38.71 -28.56 -37.50
CA LYS A 4 -38.97 -27.93 -36.20
C LYS A 4 -38.02 -28.41 -35.09
N ASN A 5 -37.66 -29.70 -35.08
CA ASN A 5 -36.74 -30.27 -34.09
C ASN A 5 -35.27 -29.89 -34.39
N LEU A 6 -34.90 -29.73 -35.66
CA LEU A 6 -33.58 -29.24 -36.07
C LEU A 6 -33.39 -27.75 -35.72
N LEU A 7 -34.42 -26.92 -35.94
CA LEU A 7 -34.42 -25.51 -35.55
C LEU A 7 -34.36 -25.33 -34.02
N PHE A 8 -35.05 -26.18 -33.25
CA PHE A 8 -34.97 -26.16 -31.79
C PHE A 8 -33.59 -26.55 -31.26
N LEU A 9 -32.93 -27.54 -31.88
CA LEU A 9 -31.59 -27.97 -31.48
C LEU A 9 -30.54 -26.90 -31.76
N ILE A 10 -30.64 -26.20 -32.90
CA ILE A 10 -29.75 -25.09 -33.26
C ILE A 10 -29.94 -23.88 -32.32
N ALA A 11 -31.18 -23.61 -31.89
CA ALA A 11 -31.46 -22.55 -30.91
C ALA A 11 -30.86 -22.85 -29.53
N ILE A 12 -30.85 -24.12 -29.09
CA ILE A 12 -30.25 -24.55 -27.81
C ILE A 12 -28.71 -24.49 -27.86
N ILE A 13 -28.11 -24.82 -29.00
CA ILE A 13 -26.65 -24.71 -29.21
C ILE A 13 -26.22 -23.23 -29.24
N MET A 14 -26.98 -22.34 -29.90
CA MET A 14 -26.66 -20.91 -29.90
C MET A 14 -26.83 -20.26 -28.51
N LEU A 15 -27.78 -20.71 -27.69
CA LEU A 15 -27.98 -20.18 -26.33
C LEU A 15 -26.88 -20.59 -25.35
N SER A 16 -26.21 -21.73 -25.60
CA SER A 16 -25.11 -22.23 -24.76
C SER A 16 -23.77 -21.54 -25.05
N PHE A 17 -23.58 -20.97 -26.25
CA PHE A 17 -22.42 -20.13 -26.56
C PHE A 17 -22.51 -18.69 -25.99
N SER A 18 -23.71 -18.24 -25.61
CA SER A 18 -23.92 -16.89 -25.04
C SER A 18 -23.44 -16.75 -23.59
N PHE A 19 -23.26 -17.85 -22.86
CA PHE A 19 -22.84 -17.82 -21.44
C PHE A 19 -21.33 -17.91 -21.24
N SER A 20 -20.55 -18.24 -22.27
CA SER A 20 -19.09 -18.41 -22.16
C SER A 20 -18.29 -17.12 -22.45
N ALA A 21 -18.95 -16.02 -22.80
CA ALA A 21 -18.30 -14.75 -23.16
C ALA A 21 -18.35 -13.65 -22.08
N CYS A 22 -18.82 -13.97 -20.87
CA CYS A 22 -18.62 -13.10 -19.72
C CYS A 22 -17.26 -13.43 -19.11
N GLY A 23 -16.18 -12.86 -19.67
CA GLY A 23 -14.83 -13.11 -19.17
C GLY A 23 -14.75 -12.81 -17.67
N GLU A 24 -14.01 -13.63 -16.92
CA GLU A 24 -13.81 -13.39 -15.49
C GLU A 24 -13.28 -11.96 -15.27
N TYR A 25 -14.07 -11.16 -14.56
CA TYR A 25 -13.66 -9.85 -14.08
C TYR A 25 -12.47 -10.05 -13.13
N GLY A 26 -11.40 -9.28 -13.35
CA GLY A 26 -10.27 -9.32 -12.44
C GLY A 26 -10.63 -8.75 -11.07
N LYS A 27 -9.75 -8.99 -10.11
CA LYS A 27 -9.86 -8.54 -8.73
C LYS A 27 -8.98 -7.32 -8.51
N VAL A 28 -9.28 -6.57 -7.46
CA VAL A 28 -8.55 -5.36 -7.07
C VAL A 28 -8.08 -5.50 -5.65
N ASP A 29 -6.79 -5.32 -5.45
CA ASP A 29 -6.21 -5.13 -4.14
C ASP A 29 -5.83 -3.66 -3.96
N GLN A 30 -5.87 -3.20 -2.72
CA GLN A 30 -5.33 -1.92 -2.32
C GLN A 30 -4.53 -2.12 -1.04
N GLY A 31 -3.41 -1.42 -0.89
CA GLY A 31 -2.63 -1.53 0.32
C GLY A 31 -1.35 -0.73 0.32
N ARG A 32 -0.59 -0.93 1.40
CA ARG A 32 0.67 -0.24 1.67
C ARG A 32 1.85 -1.04 1.18
N VAL A 33 2.74 -0.38 0.43
CA VAL A 33 3.95 -0.99 -0.09
C VAL A 33 5.01 -1.12 1.01
N ILE A 34 5.46 -2.34 1.26
CA ILE A 34 6.51 -2.65 2.23
C ILE A 34 7.84 -3.04 1.56
N ALA A 35 7.83 -3.39 0.28
CA ALA A 35 9.03 -3.63 -0.53
C ALA A 35 8.75 -3.35 -2.02
N PHE A 36 9.78 -2.89 -2.75
CA PHE A 36 9.74 -2.73 -4.19
C PHE A 36 11.12 -2.98 -4.80
N GLU A 37 11.29 -4.14 -5.43
CA GLU A 37 12.57 -4.61 -5.95
C GLU A 37 12.36 -5.42 -7.23
N ASN A 38 13.23 -5.25 -8.24
CA ASN A 38 13.21 -6.04 -9.48
C ASN A 38 11.82 -6.12 -10.14
N ASP A 39 11.11 -4.98 -10.22
CA ASP A 39 9.74 -4.89 -10.74
C ASP A 39 8.73 -5.80 -10.04
N LYS A 40 8.99 -6.12 -8.76
CA LYS A 40 8.04 -6.76 -7.85
C LYS A 40 7.70 -5.80 -6.73
N VAL A 41 6.41 -5.66 -6.45
CA VAL A 41 5.88 -4.86 -5.37
C VAL A 41 5.27 -5.78 -4.32
N THR A 42 5.68 -5.63 -3.07
CA THR A 42 5.09 -6.36 -1.93
C THR A 42 4.25 -5.40 -1.11
N VAL A 43 3.00 -5.79 -0.87
CA VAL A 43 2.00 -4.97 -0.19
C VAL A 43 1.38 -5.70 0.99
N ILE A 44 1.05 -4.94 2.03
CA ILE A 44 0.08 -5.37 3.04
C ILE A 44 -1.26 -4.76 2.65
N GLU A 45 -2.25 -5.62 2.41
CA GLU A 45 -3.59 -5.18 1.99
C GLU A 45 -4.26 -4.32 3.06
N ASP A 46 -4.90 -3.25 2.62
CA ASP A 46 -5.85 -2.47 3.42
C ASP A 46 -7.21 -3.15 3.37
N LYS A 47 -7.60 -3.77 4.49
CA LYS A 47 -8.88 -4.46 4.65
C LYS A 47 -10.09 -3.59 4.33
N ASN A 48 -10.00 -2.28 4.58
CA ASN A 48 -11.10 -1.34 4.38
C ASN A 48 -11.10 -0.72 2.98
N MET A 49 -10.02 -0.88 2.20
CA MET A 49 -9.78 -0.17 0.95
C MET A 49 -10.00 1.35 1.06
N GLU A 50 -9.67 1.95 2.22
CA GLU A 50 -9.84 3.36 2.53
C GLU A 50 -8.48 4.00 2.90
N PRO A 51 -7.77 4.68 1.97
CA PRO A 51 -6.43 5.22 2.21
C PRO A 51 -6.34 6.23 3.37
N LYS A 52 -7.48 6.89 3.68
CA LYS A 52 -7.59 7.87 4.76
C LYS A 52 -7.64 7.21 6.14
N ASN A 53 -8.17 5.98 6.23
CA ASN A 53 -8.31 5.23 7.48
C ASN A 53 -8.08 3.71 7.25
N PRO A 54 -6.85 3.32 6.86
CA PRO A 54 -6.58 1.96 6.45
C PRO A 54 -6.44 1.01 7.63
N ASP A 55 -6.73 -0.26 7.39
CA ASP A 55 -6.52 -1.38 8.31
C ASP A 55 -5.57 -2.40 7.65
N TYR A 56 -4.30 -2.35 8.06
CA TYR A 56 -3.22 -3.23 7.56
C TYR A 56 -3.05 -4.51 8.39
N SER A 57 -4.15 -5.11 8.86
CA SER A 57 -4.12 -6.35 9.65
C SER A 57 -4.02 -7.64 8.83
N ILE A 58 -4.09 -7.56 7.50
CA ILE A 58 -4.08 -8.74 6.61
C ILE A 58 -2.64 -9.22 6.40
N LEU A 59 -2.34 -10.42 6.91
CA LEU A 59 -1.10 -11.15 6.69
C LEU A 59 -1.38 -12.50 6.00
N PRO A 60 -0.41 -13.06 5.24
CA PRO A 60 0.90 -12.49 4.91
C PRO A 60 0.81 -11.35 3.88
N PRO A 61 1.88 -10.56 3.69
CA PRO A 61 1.95 -9.61 2.58
C PRO A 61 1.87 -10.34 1.24
N HIS A 62 1.35 -9.67 0.21
CA HIS A 62 1.25 -10.20 -1.14
C HIS A 62 2.23 -9.50 -2.08
N THR A 63 2.87 -10.28 -2.94
CA THR A 63 3.84 -9.77 -3.91
C THR A 63 3.30 -9.89 -5.31
N TYR A 64 3.39 -8.81 -6.07
CA TYR A 64 2.96 -8.71 -7.45
C TYR A 64 4.10 -8.35 -8.38
N THR A 65 4.17 -8.99 -9.53
CA THR A 65 5.00 -8.51 -10.64
C THR A 65 4.30 -7.32 -11.30
N MET A 66 5.04 -6.26 -11.57
CA MET A 66 4.53 -5.04 -12.18
C MET A 66 4.13 -5.25 -13.66
N PRO A 67 3.15 -4.50 -14.18
CA PRO A 67 2.83 -4.53 -15.61
C PRO A 67 4.03 -4.09 -16.45
N THR A 68 4.20 -4.70 -17.61
CA THR A 68 5.24 -4.33 -18.58
C THR A 68 4.79 -3.22 -19.53
N ASP A 69 3.48 -3.10 -19.78
CA ASP A 69 2.91 -1.98 -20.55
C ASP A 69 2.98 -0.69 -19.72
N PRO A 70 3.70 0.36 -20.18
CA PRO A 70 3.78 1.63 -19.48
C PRO A 70 2.43 2.30 -19.25
N ASN A 71 1.42 2.07 -20.11
CA ASN A 71 0.09 2.67 -19.94
C ASN A 71 -0.69 2.05 -18.78
N GLU A 72 -0.34 0.83 -18.41
CA GLU A 72 -0.94 0.09 -17.29
C GLU A 72 -0.11 0.21 -16.00
N ARG A 73 1.02 0.92 -16.08
CA ARG A 73 1.98 1.10 -15.00
C ARG A 73 2.04 2.56 -14.55
N GLY A 74 1.40 2.85 -13.42
CA GLY A 74 1.56 4.11 -12.71
C GLY A 74 2.97 4.32 -12.15
N ALA A 75 3.19 5.45 -11.49
CA ALA A 75 4.48 5.80 -10.90
C ALA A 75 5.00 4.70 -9.95
N ASN A 76 6.27 4.35 -10.06
CA ASN A 76 6.90 3.37 -9.17
C ASN A 76 6.68 3.74 -7.70
N PRO A 77 6.35 2.77 -6.83
CA PRO A 77 6.09 3.02 -5.43
C PRO A 77 7.38 3.22 -4.64
N LYS A 78 7.25 3.92 -3.51
CA LYS A 78 8.23 3.93 -2.43
C LYS A 78 7.82 2.93 -1.34
N ALA A 79 8.76 2.13 -0.88
CA ALA A 79 8.55 1.18 0.22
C ALA A 79 8.72 1.87 1.58
N GLY A 80 7.99 1.38 2.59
CA GLY A 80 8.20 1.78 3.97
C GLY A 80 7.48 0.86 4.94
N LEU A 81 8.12 0.52 6.06
CA LEU A 81 7.62 -0.52 6.97
C LEU A 81 6.65 0.02 8.04
N ARG A 82 6.54 1.35 8.18
CA ARG A 82 5.61 1.96 9.14
C ARG A 82 4.17 1.87 8.62
N LEU A 83 3.36 1.15 9.39
CA LEU A 83 1.93 0.96 9.13
C LEU A 83 1.09 2.02 9.86
N LYS A 84 1.50 2.41 11.07
CA LYS A 84 0.79 3.43 11.86
C LYS A 84 1.72 4.11 12.85
N ILE A 85 1.46 5.38 13.14
CA ILE A 85 1.93 6.06 14.35
C ILE A 85 0.72 6.60 15.09
N ASP A 86 0.70 6.42 16.41
CA ASP A 86 -0.33 6.89 17.31
C ASP A 86 0.35 7.61 18.48
N VAL A 87 0.50 8.93 18.35
CA VAL A 87 1.25 9.76 19.32
C VAL A 87 0.53 9.89 20.66
N ASP A 88 -0.80 9.77 20.65
CA ASP A 88 -1.60 9.89 21.87
C ASP A 88 -1.50 8.59 22.69
N LYS A 89 -1.52 7.43 22.02
CA LYS A 89 -1.27 6.12 22.65
C LYS A 89 0.20 5.74 22.76
N LYS A 90 1.11 6.57 22.24
CA LYS A 90 2.57 6.41 22.31
C LYS A 90 3.07 5.06 21.77
N TYR A 91 2.58 4.66 20.61
CA TYR A 91 3.14 3.51 19.89
C TYR A 91 3.27 3.77 18.39
N ILE A 92 4.14 2.99 17.77
CA ILE A 92 4.30 2.88 16.32
C ILE A 92 4.09 1.42 15.92
N LYS A 93 3.31 1.18 14.87
CA LYS A 93 3.08 -0.14 14.29
C LYS A 93 3.94 -0.27 13.04
N ILE A 94 4.80 -1.28 13.01
CA ILE A 94 5.70 -1.58 11.88
C ILE A 94 5.51 -3.02 11.41
N PHE A 95 5.93 -3.29 10.17
CA PHE A 95 6.11 -4.66 9.69
C PHE A 95 7.57 -5.09 9.85
N ASN A 96 7.83 -6.13 10.62
CA ASN A 96 9.15 -6.72 10.77
C ASN A 96 9.39 -7.75 9.66
N THR A 97 10.33 -7.44 8.77
CA THR A 97 10.66 -8.30 7.61
C THR A 97 11.39 -9.59 8.00
N GLN A 98 12.03 -9.63 9.18
CA GLN A 98 12.73 -10.83 9.66
C GLN A 98 11.73 -11.86 10.22
N THR A 99 10.77 -11.40 11.03
CA THR A 99 9.77 -12.25 11.66
C THR A 99 8.51 -12.44 10.80
N GLN A 100 8.37 -11.64 9.73
CA GLN A 100 7.18 -11.57 8.87
C GLN A 100 5.90 -11.24 9.66
N ALA A 101 6.04 -10.44 10.72
CA ALA A 101 4.96 -10.09 11.65
C ALA A 101 4.78 -8.58 11.76
N ILE A 102 3.61 -8.18 12.25
CA ILE A 102 3.32 -6.80 12.62
C ILE A 102 3.67 -6.62 14.10
N GLU A 103 4.46 -5.60 14.39
CA GLU A 103 4.94 -5.28 15.73
C GLU A 103 4.42 -3.91 16.17
N ASP A 104 3.91 -3.84 17.39
CA ASP A 104 3.55 -2.59 18.05
C ASP A 104 4.68 -2.22 19.02
N LEU A 105 5.42 -1.16 18.67
CA LEU A 105 6.56 -0.70 19.44
C LEU A 105 6.14 0.48 20.32
N PRO A 106 6.38 0.43 21.64
CA PRO A 106 6.23 1.60 22.48
C PRO A 106 7.26 2.66 22.07
N ILE A 107 6.85 3.93 22.09
CA ILE A 107 7.72 5.07 21.79
C ILE A 107 7.58 6.14 22.88
N GLU A 108 8.62 6.94 23.10
CA GLU A 108 8.50 8.13 23.93
C GLU A 108 8.48 9.37 23.04
N ILE A 109 7.43 10.18 23.19
CA ILE A 109 7.28 11.39 22.39
C ILE A 109 8.21 12.47 22.93
N VAL A 110 9.08 12.98 22.04
CA VAL A 110 9.99 14.11 22.33
C VAL A 110 9.36 15.42 21.90
N ASP A 111 8.81 15.47 20.68
CA ASP A 111 8.11 16.63 20.15
C ASP A 111 7.00 16.21 19.17
N VAL A 112 5.88 16.93 19.17
CA VAL A 112 4.79 16.73 18.20
C VAL A 112 4.22 18.08 17.81
N GLN A 113 4.26 18.35 16.51
CA GLN A 113 3.68 19.52 15.89
C GLN A 113 2.55 19.07 14.96
N LYS A 114 1.32 19.46 15.29
CA LYS A 114 0.11 19.17 14.50
C LYS A 114 -0.19 20.34 13.57
N SER A 115 -1.09 20.12 12.60
CA SER A 115 -1.48 21.12 11.59
C SER A 115 -0.33 21.57 10.66
N ILE A 116 0.66 20.69 10.45
CA ILE A 116 1.80 20.92 9.56
C ILE A 116 1.46 20.39 8.15
N GLY A 117 1.13 21.32 7.25
CA GLY A 117 0.96 21.04 5.81
C GLY A 117 2.28 20.73 5.10
N GLY A 118 2.22 20.15 3.90
CA GLY A 118 3.42 19.78 3.14
C GLY A 118 4.22 20.97 2.60
N ASP A 119 3.57 22.14 2.54
CA ASP A 119 4.12 23.44 2.19
C ASP A 119 4.74 24.18 3.39
N HIS A 120 4.55 23.66 4.61
CA HIS A 120 5.06 24.30 5.82
C HIS A 120 6.60 24.31 5.82
N PRO A 121 7.27 25.42 6.21
CA PRO A 121 8.74 25.54 6.16
C PRO A 121 9.50 24.47 6.97
N LEU A 122 8.85 23.86 7.95
CA LEU A 122 9.44 22.78 8.72
C LEU A 122 9.58 21.47 7.94
N VAL A 123 8.84 21.27 6.85
CA VAL A 123 8.82 20.02 6.07
C VAL A 123 9.09 20.23 4.58
N ALA A 124 8.74 21.38 4.02
CA ALA A 124 8.93 21.67 2.60
C ALA A 124 10.42 21.60 2.24
N GLY A 125 10.74 20.80 1.22
CA GLY A 125 12.12 20.62 0.74
C GLY A 125 13.03 19.81 1.67
N LYS A 126 12.48 19.16 2.72
CA LYS A 126 13.24 18.31 3.63
C LYS A 126 12.91 16.84 3.43
N GLU A 127 13.90 16.01 3.69
CA GLU A 127 13.75 14.55 3.66
C GLU A 127 13.39 14.04 5.05
N PHE A 128 12.52 13.04 5.08
CA PHE A 128 12.10 12.33 6.29
C PHE A 128 12.03 10.84 5.98
N PRO A 129 12.33 9.97 6.96
CA PRO A 129 12.63 10.27 8.36
C PRO A 129 14.04 10.87 8.56
N VAL A 130 14.26 11.53 9.69
CA VAL A 130 15.59 11.89 10.18
C VAL A 130 15.87 11.03 11.40
N VAL A 131 16.96 10.25 11.37
CA VAL A 131 17.34 9.34 12.47
C VAL A 131 18.58 9.89 13.17
N ASP A 132 18.43 10.28 14.44
CA ASP A 132 19.52 10.66 15.33
C ASP A 132 19.86 9.44 16.22
N LYS A 133 20.90 8.71 15.81
CA LYS A 133 21.33 7.47 16.51
C LYS A 133 21.87 7.74 17.90
N GLU A 134 22.54 8.87 18.13
CA GLU A 134 23.11 9.22 19.44
C GLU A 134 22.01 9.45 20.47
N LYS A 135 20.93 10.12 20.06
CA LYS A 135 19.78 10.38 20.93
C LYS A 135 18.71 9.30 20.86
N ARG A 136 18.88 8.30 19.99
CA ARG A 136 17.88 7.28 19.64
C ARG A 136 16.54 7.90 19.23
N GLN A 137 16.58 9.01 18.49
CA GLN A 137 15.40 9.76 18.08
C GLN A 137 15.13 9.58 16.60
N VAL A 138 13.85 9.49 16.25
CA VAL A 138 13.36 9.48 14.88
C VAL A 138 12.38 10.62 14.72
N THR A 139 12.66 11.50 13.75
CA THR A 139 11.72 12.54 13.33
C THR A 139 11.06 12.11 12.03
N ILE A 140 9.72 12.06 12.02
CA ILE A 140 8.94 11.72 10.83
C ILE A 140 7.92 12.79 10.51
N TYR A 141 7.68 13.01 9.22
CA TYR A 141 6.52 13.73 8.75
C TYR A 141 5.43 12.75 8.32
N SER A 142 4.20 13.01 8.74
CA SER A 142 3.01 12.23 8.40
C SER A 142 2.04 13.12 7.60
N PRO A 143 2.10 13.12 6.26
CA PRO A 143 1.26 13.99 5.42
C PRO A 143 -0.23 13.81 5.68
N ARG A 144 -0.69 12.55 5.81
CA ARG A 144 -2.10 12.21 6.09
C ARG A 144 -2.59 12.81 7.40
N GLN A 145 -1.76 12.81 8.44
CA GLN A 145 -2.10 13.35 9.76
C GLN A 145 -1.76 14.85 9.88
N LYS A 146 -1.11 15.45 8.87
CA LYS A 146 -0.53 16.80 8.92
C LYS A 146 0.28 17.02 10.20
N MET A 147 1.20 16.09 10.47
CA MET A 147 1.91 16.02 11.74
C MET A 147 3.40 15.77 11.53
N LEU A 148 4.23 16.56 12.19
CA LEU A 148 5.66 16.35 12.36
C LEU A 148 5.89 15.85 13.79
N SER A 149 6.54 14.70 13.95
CA SER A 149 6.73 14.10 15.28
C SER A 149 8.14 13.57 15.43
N THR A 150 8.76 13.87 16.57
CA THR A 150 10.03 13.32 17.02
C THR A 150 9.78 12.43 18.23
N PHE A 151 10.31 11.22 18.21
CA PHE A 151 10.13 10.25 19.29
C PHE A 151 11.38 9.39 19.46
N THR A 152 11.56 8.81 20.64
CA THR A 152 12.58 7.81 20.87
C THR A 152 12.07 6.42 20.52
N VAL A 153 12.97 5.55 20.08
CA VAL A 153 12.69 4.14 19.77
C VAL A 153 13.53 3.23 20.67
N PRO A 154 13.10 1.98 20.91
CA PRO A 154 13.91 1.01 21.64
C PRO A 154 15.25 0.77 20.94
N GLU A 155 16.28 0.45 21.71
CA GLU A 155 17.68 0.38 21.25
C GLU A 155 17.86 -0.66 20.14
N GLU A 156 17.14 -1.77 20.20
CA GLU A 156 17.20 -2.83 19.21
C GLU A 156 16.68 -2.43 17.81
N TYR A 157 15.98 -1.29 17.69
CA TYR A 157 15.45 -0.78 16.42
C TYR A 157 16.23 0.41 15.85
N ILE A 158 17.10 1.08 16.61
CA ILE A 158 17.74 2.33 16.14
C ILE A 158 18.67 2.11 14.94
N ASP A 159 19.22 0.90 14.81
CA ASP A 159 20.08 0.51 13.71
C ASP A 159 19.33 -0.06 12.50
N TRP A 160 18.00 -0.13 12.58
CA TRP A 160 17.20 -0.53 11.43
C TRP A 160 17.27 0.53 10.33
N PRO A 161 17.12 0.13 9.05
CA PRO A 161 17.16 1.06 7.94
C PRO A 161 16.13 2.18 8.07
N GLU A 162 16.44 3.38 7.57
CA GLU A 162 15.58 4.56 7.68
C GLU A 162 14.16 4.30 7.15
N TYR A 163 14.03 3.58 6.02
CA TYR A 163 12.73 3.25 5.43
C TYR A 163 11.81 2.42 6.36
N THR A 164 12.34 1.88 7.46
CA THR A 164 11.53 1.27 8.54
C THR A 164 10.50 2.25 9.08
N TRP A 165 10.92 3.51 9.25
CA TRP A 165 10.10 4.57 9.83
C TRP A 165 9.24 5.29 8.78
N GLU A 166 9.47 4.99 7.50
CA GLU A 166 8.69 5.53 6.41
C GLU A 166 7.33 4.88 6.28
N ALA A 167 6.36 5.72 5.93
CA ALA A 167 5.10 5.27 5.39
C ALA A 167 5.31 4.93 3.91
N GLY A 168 5.24 3.65 3.55
CA GLY A 168 5.19 3.24 2.16
C GLY A 168 4.02 3.86 1.40
N ASP A 169 4.14 3.93 0.08
CA ASP A 169 3.08 4.42 -0.79
C ASP A 169 1.84 3.50 -0.70
N GLU A 170 0.67 4.11 -0.85
CA GLU A 170 -0.59 3.40 -1.03
C GLU A 170 -0.78 3.10 -2.52
N VAL A 171 -1.09 1.86 -2.85
CA VAL A 171 -1.21 1.40 -4.23
C VAL A 171 -2.50 0.64 -4.45
N ARG A 172 -2.97 0.62 -5.70
CA ARG A 172 -4.08 -0.20 -6.17
C ARG A 172 -3.60 -1.10 -7.31
N ILE A 173 -3.92 -2.38 -7.20
CA ILE A 173 -3.41 -3.43 -8.07
C ILE A 173 -4.62 -4.19 -8.63
N TYR A 174 -4.82 -4.13 -9.93
CA TYR A 174 -5.79 -4.98 -10.63
C TYR A 174 -5.08 -6.22 -11.17
N TRP A 175 -5.67 -7.38 -10.94
CA TRP A 175 -5.09 -8.68 -11.29
C TRP A 175 -6.17 -9.69 -11.70
N LYS A 176 -5.82 -10.64 -12.56
CA LYS A 176 -6.65 -11.84 -12.84
C LYS A 176 -6.05 -13.08 -12.19
N GLU A 177 -4.72 -13.15 -12.18
CA GLU A 177 -3.93 -14.14 -11.46
C GLU A 177 -3.22 -13.47 -10.28
N LYS A 178 -3.39 -13.99 -9.06
CA LYS A 178 -2.77 -13.42 -7.86
C LYS A 178 -1.25 -13.46 -8.04
N GLY A 179 -0.58 -12.34 -7.78
CA GLY A 179 0.87 -12.18 -7.97
C GLY A 179 1.29 -11.64 -9.34
N VAL A 180 0.35 -11.46 -10.28
CA VAL A 180 0.61 -10.79 -11.57
C VAL A 180 -0.32 -9.59 -11.72
N SER A 181 0.25 -8.39 -11.65
CA SER A 181 -0.53 -7.16 -11.87
C SER A 181 -0.77 -6.97 -13.36
N LEU A 182 -2.04 -6.71 -13.72
CA LEU A 182 -2.43 -6.25 -15.05
C LEU A 182 -2.48 -4.73 -15.13
N ARG A 183 -2.82 -4.06 -14.02
CA ARG A 183 -2.76 -2.61 -13.88
C ARG A 183 -2.28 -2.26 -12.48
N PHE A 184 -1.34 -1.33 -12.41
CA PHE A 184 -0.76 -0.82 -11.17
C PHE A 184 -0.96 0.68 -11.09
N MET A 185 -1.51 1.16 -9.97
CA MET A 185 -1.70 2.57 -9.69
C MET A 185 -1.10 2.93 -8.35
N ASN A 186 -0.24 3.94 -8.32
CA ASN A 186 0.25 4.53 -7.08
C ASN A 186 -0.71 5.64 -6.64
N ILE A 187 -1.55 5.34 -5.66
CA ILE A 187 -2.57 6.28 -5.16
C ILE A 187 -1.89 7.46 -4.44
N THR A 188 -0.81 7.23 -3.71
CA THR A 188 -0.10 8.30 -3.00
C THR A 188 0.42 9.38 -3.95
N LYS A 189 0.89 8.99 -5.14
CA LYS A 189 1.44 9.91 -6.16
C LYS A 189 0.41 10.37 -7.19
N THR A 190 -0.75 9.72 -7.25
CA THR A 190 -1.80 10.07 -8.20
C THR A 190 -2.82 10.97 -7.53
N ASP A 191 -2.89 12.22 -7.99
CA ASP A 191 -3.93 13.15 -7.56
C ASP A 191 -5.26 12.80 -8.26
N ILE A 192 -6.00 11.83 -7.70
CA ILE A 192 -7.31 11.43 -8.21
C ILE A 192 -8.40 12.48 -7.99
N PHE A 193 -8.08 13.61 -7.33
CA PHE A 193 -9.02 14.71 -7.05
C PHE A 193 -8.79 15.94 -7.92
N LYS A 194 -7.73 15.98 -8.73
CA LYS A 194 -7.62 16.94 -9.84
C LYS A 194 -8.55 16.51 -10.98
N ARG A 195 -9.77 17.06 -10.96
CA ARG A 195 -10.58 17.23 -12.16
C ARG A 195 -10.29 18.59 -12.77
#